data_AF-A0A0L6JWN3-F1
#
_entry.id   AF-A0A0L6JWN3-F1
#
_cell.length_a   1.000
_cell.length_b   1.000
_cell.length_c   1.000
_cell.angle_alpha   90.00
_cell.angle_beta   90.00
_cell.angle_gamma   90.00
#
_symmetry.space_group_name_H-M   'P 1'
#
loop_
_entity.id
_entity.type
_entity.pdbx_description
1 polymer ?
#
loop_
_entity_poly.entity_id
_entity_poly.type
_entity_poly.pdbx_seq_one_letter_code
_entity_poly.pdbx_strand_id
1 'polypeptide(L)'
;MISFKTAFENLKIKAKRLKSEATALFLAYKRPDVPWYAKLFVMLIVAYALSPIDLIPDFIPVLGYLDDLVLIPLGVGLALKMIPPEVMEECRQQAKAVFKDDKPKNWVAGAIIISIWVGIICLIIFKVFFRGIVFPETFYLYVLLFIGSFFAAAISGAAGFGGALLLLPLLSRTIGTTLAVPVLTIAQLIGNLSRAFFGFNQIKWKPVTLFIFGAVPMSVLGAFSFVKVPKEILTRGIGLAIIVFVLLKYFKVLKCMPSNKTMFIGGAMVGFISGLVGSAGPIGAALFLSLNLPPVSYIASEAVTAIAMHISKTVVYQKYLGIGLYALGIGLFMGVAMIAGTLAGKKVIDNMSNEKFMKFVGILLTVIGFQMLIFG
;
A
#
# COMPACT_ATOMS: atom_id res chain seq x y z
N MET A 1 23.68 27.53 -20.45
CA MET A 1 22.57 26.59 -20.71
C MET A 1 23.15 25.36 -21.40
N ILE A 2 23.65 24.38 -20.64
CA ILE A 2 24.20 23.13 -21.20
C ILE A 2 23.01 22.40 -21.84
N SER A 3 23.05 22.24 -23.16
CA SER A 3 21.94 21.71 -23.95
C SER A 3 21.52 20.34 -23.43
N PHE A 4 20.21 20.16 -23.19
CA PHE A 4 19.58 18.90 -22.78
C PHE A 4 20.02 17.71 -23.67
N LYS A 5 20.35 18.01 -24.94
CA LYS A 5 20.89 17.08 -25.94
C LYS A 5 22.27 16.52 -25.55
N THR A 6 23.16 17.35 -25.00
CA THR A 6 24.50 16.95 -24.55
C THR A 6 24.43 16.08 -23.29
N ALA A 7 23.52 16.40 -22.37
CA ALA A 7 23.27 15.58 -21.18
C ALA A 7 22.72 14.19 -21.56
N PHE A 8 21.81 14.15 -22.53
CA PHE A 8 21.22 12.91 -23.03
C PHE A 8 22.25 12.01 -23.74
N GLU A 9 23.12 12.56 -24.59
CA GLU A 9 24.19 11.80 -25.23
C GLU A 9 25.21 11.27 -24.22
N ASN A 10 25.57 12.06 -23.20
CA ASN A 10 26.45 11.61 -22.12
C ASN A 10 25.84 10.47 -21.30
N LEU A 11 24.52 10.52 -21.04
CA LEU A 11 23.78 9.43 -20.39
C LEU A 11 23.77 8.16 -21.25
N LYS A 12 23.58 8.31 -22.57
CA LYS A 12 23.58 7.19 -23.51
C LYS A 12 24.95 6.50 -23.59
N ILE A 13 26.03 7.28 -23.58
CA ILE A 13 27.41 6.78 -23.53
C ILE A 13 27.68 6.06 -22.19
N LYS A 14 27.27 6.65 -21.05
CA LYS A 14 27.40 6.02 -19.73
C LYS A 14 26.64 4.69 -19.65
N ALA A 15 25.39 4.65 -20.12
CA ALA A 15 24.59 3.44 -20.13
C ALA A 15 25.22 2.34 -21.01
N LYS A 16 25.76 2.70 -22.18
CA LYS A 16 26.46 1.77 -23.07
C LYS A 16 27.73 1.21 -22.43
N ARG A 17 28.47 2.03 -21.68
CA ARG A 17 29.66 1.61 -20.92
C ARG A 17 29.31 0.68 -19.75
N LEU A 18 28.29 1.01 -18.97
CA LEU A 18 27.77 0.17 -17.87
C LEU A 18 27.33 -1.21 -18.37
N LYS A 19 26.59 -1.24 -19.48
CA LYS A 19 26.19 -2.49 -20.13
C LYS A 19 27.41 -3.31 -20.57
N SER A 20 28.46 -2.66 -21.08
CA SER A 20 29.69 -3.34 -21.48
C SER A 20 30.47 -3.93 -20.30
N GLU A 21 30.54 -3.22 -19.18
CA GLU A 21 31.18 -3.73 -17.95
C GLU A 21 30.39 -4.91 -17.38
N ALA A 22 29.06 -4.85 -17.38
CA ALA A 22 28.21 -5.95 -16.91
C ALA A 22 28.40 -7.24 -17.76
N THR A 23 28.48 -7.12 -19.09
CA THR A 23 28.79 -8.26 -19.96
C THR A 23 30.20 -8.79 -19.73
N ALA A 24 31.17 -7.92 -19.52
CA ALA A 24 32.55 -8.34 -19.25
C ALA A 24 32.64 -9.11 -17.91
N LEU A 25 31.96 -8.65 -16.86
CA LEU A 25 31.83 -9.36 -15.58
C LEU A 25 31.16 -10.73 -15.73
N PHE A 26 30.12 -10.83 -16.56
CA PHE A 26 29.46 -12.10 -16.86
C PHE A 26 30.37 -13.09 -17.61
N LEU A 27 31.18 -12.60 -18.56
CA LEU A 27 32.19 -13.41 -19.24
C LEU A 27 33.28 -13.88 -18.26
N ALA A 28 33.75 -12.98 -17.39
CA ALA A 28 34.74 -13.31 -16.36
C ALA A 28 34.23 -14.38 -15.38
N TYR A 29 32.97 -14.30 -14.95
CA TYR A 29 32.33 -15.30 -14.10
C TYR A 29 32.43 -16.73 -14.67
N LYS A 30 32.36 -16.88 -16.01
CA LYS A 30 32.42 -18.19 -16.68
C LYS A 30 33.83 -18.76 -16.83
N ARG A 31 34.88 -17.97 -16.63
CA ARG A 31 36.24 -18.45 -16.86
C ARG A 31 36.77 -19.27 -15.69
N PRO A 32 37.52 -20.35 -15.94
CA PRO A 32 38.05 -21.22 -14.88
C PRO A 32 39.14 -20.56 -14.03
N ASP A 33 39.87 -19.60 -14.58
CA ASP A 33 40.98 -18.85 -13.95
C ASP A 33 40.53 -17.73 -12.98
N VAL A 34 39.23 -17.41 -12.93
CA VAL A 34 38.69 -16.48 -11.93
C VAL A 34 38.51 -17.19 -10.58
N PRO A 35 39.01 -16.61 -9.47
CA PRO A 35 38.87 -17.19 -8.14
C PRO A 35 37.42 -17.48 -7.77
N TRP A 36 37.18 -18.61 -7.11
CA TRP A 36 35.83 -19.06 -6.77
C TRP A 36 35.06 -18.05 -5.89
N TYR A 37 35.75 -17.34 -5.00
CA TYR A 37 35.14 -16.32 -4.14
C TYR A 37 34.69 -15.09 -4.95
N ALA A 38 35.42 -14.72 -6.00
CA ALA A 38 35.03 -13.63 -6.89
C ALA A 38 33.78 -14.01 -7.70
N LYS A 39 33.69 -15.27 -8.15
CA LYS A 39 32.49 -15.80 -8.82
C LYS A 39 31.27 -15.80 -7.90
N LEU A 40 31.44 -16.26 -6.66
CA LEU A 40 30.38 -16.24 -5.66
C LEU A 40 29.91 -14.81 -5.37
N PHE A 41 30.84 -13.88 -5.22
CA PHE A 41 30.53 -12.47 -4.96
C PHE A 41 29.77 -11.81 -6.13
N VAL A 42 30.17 -12.06 -7.37
CA VAL A 42 29.43 -11.61 -8.56
C VAL A 42 28.02 -12.23 -8.61
N MET A 43 27.89 -13.52 -8.27
CA MET A 43 26.59 -14.20 -8.20
C MET A 43 25.68 -13.57 -7.14
N LEU A 44 26.20 -13.21 -5.97
CA LEU A 44 25.43 -12.53 -4.92
C LEU A 44 24.96 -11.14 -5.36
N ILE A 45 25.81 -10.36 -6.03
CA ILE A 45 25.42 -9.05 -6.58
C ILE A 45 24.31 -9.19 -7.63
N VAL A 46 24.41 -10.17 -8.53
CA VAL A 46 23.41 -10.42 -9.57
C VAL A 46 22.11 -10.95 -8.98
N ALA A 47 22.18 -11.87 -8.03
CA ALA A 47 21.00 -12.38 -7.32
C ALA A 47 20.29 -11.26 -6.56
N TYR A 48 21.05 -10.34 -5.96
CA TYR A 48 20.53 -9.14 -5.32
C TYR A 48 19.87 -8.19 -6.33
N ALA A 49 20.54 -7.86 -7.43
CA ALA A 49 19.99 -6.96 -8.46
C ALA A 49 18.75 -7.53 -9.18
N LEU A 50 18.52 -8.85 -9.11
CA LEU A 50 17.34 -9.53 -9.64
C LEU A 50 16.32 -9.89 -8.54
N SER A 51 16.62 -9.57 -7.28
CA SER A 51 15.71 -9.73 -6.15
C SER A 51 14.60 -8.68 -6.28
N PRO A 52 13.32 -9.04 -6.14
CA PRO A 52 12.23 -8.07 -6.04
C PRO A 52 12.06 -7.54 -4.61
N ILE A 53 13.04 -7.78 -3.73
CA ILE A 53 13.09 -7.27 -2.36
C ILE A 53 14.30 -6.36 -2.27
N ASP A 54 14.03 -5.06 -2.10
CA ASP A 54 15.05 -4.04 -1.83
C ASP A 54 15.51 -4.12 -0.36
N LEU A 55 16.82 -3.96 -0.12
CA LEU A 55 17.39 -3.93 1.24
C LEU A 55 16.83 -2.75 2.03
N ILE A 56 16.65 -1.62 1.34
CA ILE A 56 15.97 -0.45 1.87
C ILE A 56 14.69 -0.26 1.07
N PRO A 57 13.51 -0.41 1.68
CA PRO A 57 12.29 -0.33 0.92
C PRO A 57 12.11 1.01 0.20
N ASP A 58 11.72 0.95 -1.07
CA ASP A 58 11.41 2.08 -1.96
C ASP A 58 10.44 3.12 -1.37
N PHE A 59 9.67 2.75 -0.35
CA PHE A 59 8.74 3.66 0.32
C PHE A 59 9.41 4.70 1.23
N ILE A 60 10.72 4.60 1.52
CA ILE A 60 11.48 5.61 2.28
C ILE A 60 12.08 6.62 1.29
N PRO A 61 11.60 7.87 1.23
CA PRO A 61 12.13 8.87 0.29
C PRO A 61 13.65 9.04 0.47
N VAL A 62 14.39 9.13 -0.64
CA VAL A 62 15.86 9.26 -0.72
C VAL A 62 16.63 7.99 -0.33
N LEU A 63 16.26 7.31 0.76
CA LEU A 63 16.96 6.11 1.25
C LEU A 63 16.61 4.83 0.48
N GLY A 64 15.41 4.73 -0.09
CA GLY A 64 14.99 3.57 -0.90
C GLY A 64 15.77 3.39 -2.21
N TYR A 65 16.48 4.43 -2.69
CA TYR A 65 17.37 4.32 -3.85
C TYR A 65 18.83 4.07 -3.47
N LEU A 66 19.14 3.96 -2.17
CA LEU A 66 20.52 3.94 -1.68
C LEU A 66 21.24 2.65 -2.08
N ASP A 67 20.56 1.52 -2.04
CA ASP A 67 21.07 0.22 -2.47
C ASP A 67 21.33 0.18 -3.98
N ASP A 68 20.42 0.73 -4.80
CA ASP A 68 20.65 0.84 -6.24
C ASP A 68 21.76 1.83 -6.64
N LEU A 69 21.90 2.94 -5.89
CA LEU A 69 22.88 3.99 -6.19
C LEU A 69 24.25 3.78 -5.54
N VAL A 70 24.32 3.03 -4.45
CA VAL A 70 25.55 2.85 -3.67
C VAL A 70 25.95 1.38 -3.61
N LEU A 71 25.05 0.47 -3.24
CA LEU A 71 25.40 -0.92 -2.97
C LEU A 71 25.77 -1.68 -4.25
N ILE A 72 24.99 -1.55 -5.32
CA ILE A 72 25.30 -2.20 -6.61
C ILE A 72 26.61 -1.66 -7.21
N PRO A 73 26.84 -0.33 -7.36
CA PRO A 73 28.10 0.18 -7.91
C PRO A 73 29.33 -0.17 -7.06
N LEU A 74 29.21 -0.17 -5.73
CA LEU A 74 30.29 -0.49 -4.81
C LEU A 74 30.59 -1.99 -4.81
N GLY A 75 29.56 -2.84 -4.86
CA GLY A 75 29.69 -4.28 -5.07
C GLY A 75 30.38 -4.60 -6.39
N VAL A 76 29.96 -3.95 -7.49
CA VAL A 76 30.63 -4.09 -8.80
C VAL A 76 32.09 -3.64 -8.73
N GLY A 77 32.39 -2.52 -8.07
CA GLY A 77 33.76 -2.04 -7.89
C GLY A 77 34.65 -3.01 -7.10
N LEU A 78 34.11 -3.62 -6.04
CA LEU A 78 34.79 -4.65 -5.27
C LEU A 78 35.00 -5.93 -6.09
N ALA A 79 33.99 -6.36 -6.85
CA ALA A 79 34.10 -7.51 -7.73
C ALA A 79 35.20 -7.32 -8.79
N LEU A 80 35.30 -6.13 -9.38
CA LEU A 80 36.36 -5.78 -10.32
C LEU A 80 37.76 -5.80 -9.68
N LYS A 81 37.88 -5.49 -8.38
CA LYS A 81 39.14 -5.56 -7.64
C LYS A 81 39.54 -7.00 -7.26
N MET A 82 38.56 -7.91 -7.21
CA MET A 82 38.76 -9.33 -6.88
C MET A 82 39.12 -10.20 -8.10
N ILE A 83 38.87 -9.72 -9.32
CA ILE A 83 39.16 -10.42 -10.58
C ILE A 83 40.54 -9.96 -11.08
N PRO A 84 41.43 -10.88 -11.51
CA PRO A 84 42.72 -10.51 -12.08
C PRO A 84 42.57 -9.52 -13.25
N PRO A 85 43.39 -8.45 -13.30
CA PRO A 85 43.22 -7.38 -14.29
C PRO A 85 43.40 -7.87 -15.73
N GLU A 86 44.29 -8.84 -15.96
CA GLU A 86 44.53 -9.47 -17.27
C GLU A 86 43.27 -10.17 -17.80
N VAL A 87 42.61 -10.95 -16.94
CA VAL A 87 41.35 -11.65 -17.25
C VAL A 87 40.25 -10.64 -17.58
N MET A 88 40.19 -9.54 -16.83
CA MET A 88 39.18 -8.50 -17.02
C MET A 88 39.40 -7.70 -18.31
N GLU A 89 40.65 -7.43 -18.67
CA GLU A 89 41.00 -6.74 -19.93
C GLU A 89 40.58 -7.58 -21.14
N GLU A 90 40.87 -8.89 -21.12
CA GLU A 90 40.44 -9.83 -22.16
C GLU A 90 38.91 -9.93 -22.24
N CYS A 91 38.22 -10.03 -21.10
CA CYS A 91 36.76 -10.08 -21.07
C CYS A 91 36.13 -8.75 -21.53
N ARG A 92 36.76 -7.59 -21.30
CA ARG A 92 36.31 -6.30 -21.84
C ARG A 92 36.47 -6.23 -23.35
N GLN A 93 37.55 -6.77 -23.90
CA GLN A 93 37.75 -6.86 -25.34
C GLN A 93 36.73 -7.79 -25.99
N GLN A 94 36.49 -8.96 -25.40
CA GLN A 94 35.45 -9.89 -25.84
C GLN A 94 34.04 -9.28 -25.71
N ALA A 95 33.74 -8.56 -24.63
CA ALA A 95 32.47 -7.87 -24.47
C ALA A 95 32.25 -6.85 -25.60
N LYS A 96 33.26 -6.04 -25.94
CA LYS A 96 33.21 -5.11 -27.08
C LYS A 96 32.92 -5.82 -28.41
N ALA A 97 33.46 -7.02 -28.61
CA ALA A 97 33.19 -7.84 -29.79
C ALA A 97 31.77 -8.41 -29.80
N VAL A 98 31.24 -8.82 -28.65
CA VAL A 98 29.86 -9.32 -28.50
C VAL A 98 28.81 -8.24 -28.81
N PHE A 99 29.11 -6.95 -28.61
CA PHE A 99 28.18 -5.86 -28.95
C PHE A 99 28.08 -5.54 -30.46
N LYS A 100 28.79 -6.27 -31.33
CA LYS A 100 28.53 -6.24 -32.79
C LYS A 100 27.28 -7.03 -33.17
N ASP A 101 26.90 -8.04 -32.38
CA ASP A 101 25.74 -8.89 -32.65
C ASP A 101 24.64 -8.70 -31.59
N ASP A 102 23.41 -8.60 -32.07
CA ASP A 102 22.25 -8.23 -31.27
C ASP A 102 21.79 -9.41 -30.38
N LYS A 103 22.18 -9.37 -29.10
CA LYS A 103 21.64 -10.06 -27.89
C LYS A 103 21.55 -11.60 -27.87
N PRO A 104 22.12 -12.26 -26.84
CA PRO A 104 21.53 -13.50 -26.33
C PRO A 104 20.32 -13.16 -25.45
N LYS A 105 19.10 -13.35 -25.97
CA LYS A 105 17.87 -13.22 -25.17
C LYS A 105 17.64 -14.53 -24.40
N ASN A 106 18.18 -14.65 -23.20
CA ASN A 106 17.88 -15.79 -22.32
C ASN A 106 16.49 -15.65 -21.68
N TRP A 107 15.43 -15.69 -22.50
CA TRP A 107 14.03 -15.72 -22.07
C TRP A 107 13.75 -16.82 -21.07
N VAL A 108 14.51 -17.92 -21.12
CA VAL A 108 14.44 -19.03 -20.17
C VAL A 108 14.72 -18.57 -18.73
N ALA A 109 15.73 -17.72 -18.52
CA ALA A 109 16.04 -17.20 -17.18
C ALA A 109 14.91 -16.29 -16.67
N GLY A 110 14.37 -15.44 -17.53
CA GLY A 110 13.19 -14.62 -17.21
C GLY A 110 11.96 -15.47 -16.88
N ALA A 111 11.70 -16.51 -17.67
CA ALA A 111 10.59 -17.44 -17.46
C ALA A 111 10.72 -18.23 -16.16
N ILE A 112 11.93 -18.68 -15.80
CA ILE A 112 12.21 -19.36 -14.52
C ILE A 112 11.94 -18.44 -13.35
N ILE A 113 12.41 -17.19 -13.39
CA ILE A 113 12.16 -16.21 -12.32
C ILE A 113 10.66 -15.96 -12.18
N ILE A 114 9.96 -15.70 -13.29
CA ILE A 114 8.50 -15.47 -13.28
C ILE A 114 7.76 -16.69 -12.73
N SER A 115 8.12 -17.91 -13.13
CA SER A 115 7.45 -19.14 -12.67
C SER A 115 7.71 -19.44 -11.19
N ILE A 116 8.90 -19.15 -10.67
CA ILE A 116 9.19 -19.23 -9.22
C ILE A 116 8.27 -18.25 -8.46
N TRP A 117 8.14 -17.00 -8.94
CA TRP A 117 7.28 -16.01 -8.30
C TRP A 117 5.79 -16.35 -8.38
N VAL A 118 5.33 -16.82 -9.53
CA VAL A 118 3.95 -17.34 -9.68
C VAL A 118 3.73 -18.52 -8.74
N GLY A 119 4.69 -19.43 -8.60
CA GLY A 119 4.65 -20.55 -7.65
C GLY A 119 4.54 -20.09 -6.19
N ILE A 120 5.34 -19.10 -5.78
CA ILE A 120 5.29 -18.51 -4.44
C ILE A 120 3.94 -17.83 -4.18
N ILE A 121 3.44 -17.04 -5.14
CA ILE A 121 2.12 -16.40 -5.06
C ILE A 121 1.01 -17.46 -4.95
N CYS A 122 1.04 -18.50 -5.79
CA CYS A 122 0.09 -19.60 -5.75
C CYS A 122 0.17 -20.36 -4.42
N LEU A 123 1.35 -20.58 -3.85
CA LEU A 123 1.51 -21.21 -2.54
C LEU A 123 0.98 -20.35 -1.40
N ILE A 124 1.18 -19.02 -1.46
CA ILE A 124 0.62 -18.08 -0.47
C ILE A 124 -0.91 -18.08 -0.58
N ILE A 125 -1.45 -17.96 -1.78
CA ILE A 125 -2.89 -18.04 -2.04
C ILE A 125 -3.42 -19.38 -1.52
N PHE A 126 -2.80 -20.50 -1.89
CA PHE A 126 -3.18 -21.82 -1.43
C PHE A 126 -3.15 -21.91 0.10
N LYS A 127 -2.07 -21.53 0.77
CA LYS A 127 -1.98 -21.63 2.24
C LYS A 127 -3.01 -20.75 2.97
N VAL A 128 -3.33 -19.58 2.41
CA VAL A 128 -4.33 -18.65 2.97
C VAL A 128 -5.76 -19.14 2.72
N PHE A 129 -6.08 -19.53 1.49
CA PHE A 129 -7.44 -19.83 1.04
C PHE A 129 -7.81 -21.31 1.17
N PHE A 130 -6.86 -22.24 1.08
CA PHE A 130 -7.12 -23.68 1.23
C PHE A 130 -7.56 -24.03 2.65
N ARG A 131 -7.18 -23.23 3.66
CA ARG A 131 -7.76 -23.33 5.00
C ARG A 131 -9.28 -23.06 4.98
N GLY A 132 -9.76 -22.17 4.10
CA GLY A 132 -11.18 -21.89 3.87
C GLY A 132 -11.95 -23.03 3.18
N ILE A 133 -11.29 -23.76 2.29
CA ILE A 133 -11.87 -24.86 1.50
C ILE A 133 -11.87 -26.18 2.29
N VAL A 134 -10.84 -26.42 3.11
CA VAL A 134 -10.69 -27.64 3.92
C VAL A 134 -11.50 -27.59 5.21
N PHE A 135 -11.79 -26.39 5.74
CA PHE A 135 -12.63 -26.21 6.93
C PHE A 135 -13.93 -25.45 6.56
N PRO A 136 -15.06 -26.16 6.34
CA PRO A 136 -16.34 -25.56 5.91
C PRO A 136 -16.82 -24.42 6.81
N GLU A 137 -16.48 -24.48 8.10
CA GLU A 137 -16.80 -23.46 9.10
C GLU A 137 -16.04 -22.14 8.90
N THR A 138 -15.04 -22.07 8.01
CA THR A 138 -14.36 -20.81 7.68
C THR A 138 -14.78 -20.26 6.32
N PHE A 139 -15.35 -21.08 5.44
CA PHE A 139 -15.84 -20.65 4.13
C PHE A 139 -16.89 -19.54 4.23
N TYR A 140 -17.88 -19.70 5.13
CA TYR A 140 -18.94 -18.69 5.29
C TYR A 140 -18.37 -17.34 5.78
N LEU A 141 -17.29 -17.34 6.56
CA LEU A 141 -16.63 -16.12 7.01
C LEU A 141 -16.01 -15.36 5.84
N TYR A 142 -15.31 -16.06 4.94
CA TYR A 142 -14.74 -15.43 3.74
C TYR A 142 -15.84 -14.86 2.84
N VAL A 143 -16.93 -15.60 2.63
CA VAL A 143 -18.09 -15.09 1.86
C VAL A 143 -18.67 -13.82 2.51
N LEU A 144 -18.86 -13.84 3.82
CA LEU A 144 -19.38 -12.70 4.57
C LEU A 144 -18.44 -11.48 4.50
N LEU A 145 -17.13 -11.69 4.63
CA LEU A 145 -16.12 -10.64 4.51
C LEU A 145 -16.06 -10.07 3.09
N PHE A 146 -16.18 -10.91 2.06
CA PHE A 146 -16.21 -10.47 0.67
C PHE A 146 -17.44 -9.61 0.38
N ILE A 147 -18.64 -10.12 0.71
CA ILE A 147 -19.91 -9.43 0.50
C ILE A 147 -19.94 -8.13 1.30
N GLY A 148 -19.56 -8.18 2.58
CA GLY A 148 -19.46 -7.00 3.43
C GLY A 148 -18.51 -5.96 2.85
N SER A 149 -17.33 -6.36 2.38
CA SER A 149 -16.33 -5.47 1.77
C SER A 149 -16.83 -4.84 0.48
N PHE A 150 -17.51 -5.63 -0.37
CA PHE A 150 -18.12 -5.14 -1.59
C PHE A 150 -19.15 -4.05 -1.30
N PHE A 151 -20.12 -4.31 -0.41
CA PHE A 151 -21.16 -3.34 -0.09
C PHE A 151 -20.61 -2.12 0.65
N ALA A 152 -19.70 -2.31 1.59
CA ALA A 152 -19.04 -1.21 2.29
C ALA A 152 -18.26 -0.31 1.32
N ALA A 153 -17.58 -0.91 0.33
CA ALA A 153 -16.87 -0.16 -0.70
C ALA A 153 -17.83 0.55 -1.66
N ALA A 154 -18.93 -0.08 -2.08
CA ALA A 154 -19.95 0.55 -2.91
C ALA A 154 -20.55 1.79 -2.23
N ILE A 155 -20.86 1.68 -0.93
CA ILE A 155 -21.34 2.78 -0.11
C ILE A 155 -20.24 3.85 0.08
N SER A 156 -18.98 3.45 0.30
CA SER A 156 -17.91 4.44 0.49
C SER A 156 -17.47 5.13 -0.81
N GLY A 157 -17.56 4.44 -1.95
CA GLY A 157 -17.35 5.03 -3.27
C GLY A 157 -18.40 6.09 -3.57
N ALA A 158 -19.61 5.94 -2.99
CA ALA A 158 -20.68 6.91 -3.01
C ALA A 158 -20.48 8.10 -2.11
N ALA A 159 -20.34 7.82 -0.82
CA ALA A 159 -20.28 8.85 0.20
C ALA A 159 -18.94 9.59 0.21
N GLY A 160 -17.88 8.97 -0.34
CA GLY A 160 -16.49 9.31 -0.06
C GLY A 160 -16.02 8.91 1.35
N PHE A 161 -16.83 8.20 2.16
CA PHE A 161 -16.46 7.74 3.51
C PHE A 161 -17.30 6.53 3.98
N GLY A 162 -17.02 6.02 5.18
CA GLY A 162 -17.92 5.10 5.89
C GLY A 162 -17.63 3.61 5.67
N GLY A 163 -16.87 3.25 4.64
CA GLY A 163 -16.49 1.85 4.38
C GLY A 163 -15.78 1.20 5.57
N ALA A 164 -14.90 1.94 6.24
CA ALA A 164 -14.18 1.45 7.41
C ALA A 164 -15.10 1.27 8.63
N LEU A 165 -16.05 2.18 8.83
CA LEU A 165 -17.03 2.09 9.92
C LEU A 165 -17.95 0.88 9.77
N LEU A 166 -18.31 0.53 8.53
CA LEU A 166 -19.16 -0.62 8.23
C LEU A 166 -18.44 -1.95 8.41
N LEU A 167 -17.15 -2.02 8.08
CA LEU A 167 -16.38 -3.26 8.09
C LEU A 167 -15.77 -3.60 9.44
N LEU A 168 -15.46 -2.61 10.27
CA LEU A 168 -14.77 -2.84 11.54
C LEU A 168 -15.55 -3.75 12.52
N PRO A 169 -16.87 -3.61 12.73
CA PRO A 169 -17.67 -4.54 13.55
C PRO A 169 -17.66 -5.97 12.99
N LEU A 170 -17.81 -6.09 11.66
CA LEU A 170 -17.80 -7.38 10.99
C LEU A 170 -16.45 -8.08 11.19
N LEU A 171 -15.34 -7.35 11.02
CA LEU A 171 -14.00 -7.88 11.26
C LEU A 171 -13.76 -8.21 12.73
N SER A 172 -14.17 -7.34 13.63
CA SER A 172 -14.07 -7.55 15.08
C SER A 172 -14.70 -8.87 15.50
N ARG A 173 -15.86 -9.20 14.93
CA ARG A 173 -16.60 -10.44 15.23
C ARG A 173 -16.00 -11.68 14.55
N THR A 174 -15.46 -11.54 13.34
CA THR A 174 -15.02 -12.67 12.52
C THR A 174 -13.57 -13.07 12.76
N ILE A 175 -12.68 -12.09 12.94
CA ILE A 175 -11.23 -12.31 13.07
C ILE A 175 -10.63 -11.71 14.36
N GLY A 176 -11.47 -11.13 15.23
CA GLY A 176 -11.08 -10.55 16.51
C GLY A 176 -10.60 -9.09 16.41
N THR A 177 -10.78 -8.31 17.48
CA THR A 177 -10.45 -6.88 17.54
C THR A 177 -8.97 -6.57 17.30
N THR A 178 -8.08 -7.45 17.75
CA THR A 178 -6.62 -7.28 17.58
C THR A 178 -6.23 -7.27 16.10
N LEU A 179 -6.83 -8.12 15.28
CA LEU A 179 -6.55 -8.20 13.84
C LEU A 179 -7.49 -7.35 12.99
N ALA A 180 -8.66 -6.96 13.52
CA ALA A 180 -9.66 -6.21 12.78
C ALA A 180 -9.11 -4.91 12.19
N VAL A 181 -8.45 -4.07 12.99
CA VAL A 181 -7.92 -2.78 12.51
C VAL A 181 -6.75 -2.95 11.52
N PRO A 182 -5.76 -3.83 11.75
CA PRO A 182 -4.71 -4.11 10.76
C PRO A 182 -5.25 -4.67 9.42
N VAL A 183 -6.14 -5.66 9.46
CA VAL A 183 -6.74 -6.24 8.24
C VAL A 183 -7.59 -5.21 7.51
N LEU A 184 -8.40 -4.43 8.25
CA LEU A 184 -9.16 -3.33 7.69
C LEU A 184 -8.25 -2.30 7.01
N THR A 185 -7.10 -1.99 7.61
CA THR A 185 -6.15 -1.03 7.07
C THR A 185 -5.60 -1.45 5.71
N ILE A 186 -5.29 -2.74 5.54
CA ILE A 186 -4.83 -3.30 4.26
C ILE A 186 -5.96 -3.29 3.22
N ALA A 187 -7.16 -3.74 3.59
CA ALA A 187 -8.31 -3.74 2.69
C ALA A 187 -8.65 -2.32 2.22
N GLN A 188 -8.69 -1.36 3.16
CA GLN A 188 -8.94 0.04 2.86
C GLN A 188 -7.84 0.68 2.01
N LEU A 189 -6.57 0.30 2.17
CA LEU A 189 -5.51 0.78 1.29
C LEU A 189 -5.84 0.47 -0.17
N ILE A 190 -6.23 -0.77 -0.47
CA ILE A 190 -6.60 -1.20 -1.82
C ILE A 190 -7.87 -0.50 -2.31
N GLY A 191 -8.92 -0.45 -1.49
CA GLY A 191 -10.15 0.25 -1.84
C GLY A 191 -9.95 1.74 -2.11
N ASN A 192 -9.07 2.41 -1.36
CA ASN A 192 -8.74 3.82 -1.58
C ASN A 192 -7.85 4.00 -2.81
N LEU A 193 -6.91 3.10 -3.12
CA LEU A 193 -6.13 3.14 -4.36
C LEU A 193 -7.03 3.13 -5.59
N SER A 194 -8.06 2.28 -5.59
CA SER A 194 -9.08 2.26 -6.65
C SER A 194 -9.80 3.60 -6.79
N ARG A 195 -10.25 4.19 -5.67
CA ARG A 195 -10.93 5.51 -5.67
C ARG A 195 -10.03 6.66 -6.14
N ALA A 196 -8.79 6.68 -5.67
CA ALA A 196 -7.81 7.70 -6.04
C ALA A 196 -7.50 7.66 -7.55
N PHE A 197 -7.34 6.46 -8.12
CA PHE A 197 -7.05 6.27 -9.54
C PHE A 197 -8.06 6.97 -10.46
N PHE A 198 -9.37 6.84 -10.18
CA PHE A 198 -10.42 7.40 -11.05
C PHE A 198 -10.54 8.93 -11.03
N GLY A 199 -10.02 9.61 -10.01
CA GLY A 199 -10.15 11.06 -9.86
C GLY A 199 -8.82 11.79 -9.67
N PHE A 200 -7.69 11.12 -9.90
CA PHE A 200 -6.36 11.63 -9.57
C PHE A 200 -6.07 13.01 -10.16
N ASN A 201 -6.43 13.21 -11.42
CA ASN A 201 -6.20 14.47 -12.14
C ASN A 201 -7.09 15.64 -11.66
N GLN A 202 -8.09 15.36 -10.82
CA GLN A 202 -9.03 16.37 -10.29
C GLN A 202 -8.67 16.80 -8.86
N ILE A 203 -7.60 16.26 -8.28
CA ILE A 203 -7.20 16.53 -6.90
C ILE A 203 -6.69 17.96 -6.74
N LYS A 204 -7.18 18.65 -5.70
CA LYS A 204 -6.61 19.92 -5.24
C LYS A 204 -5.50 19.63 -4.24
N TRP A 205 -4.26 19.67 -4.70
CA TRP A 205 -3.11 19.21 -3.91
C TRP A 205 -2.82 20.00 -2.63
N LYS A 206 -3.00 21.32 -2.61
CA LYS A 206 -2.69 22.15 -1.44
C LYS A 206 -3.42 21.73 -0.15
N PRO A 207 -4.77 21.59 -0.13
CA PRO A 207 -5.46 21.10 1.06
C PRO A 207 -5.10 19.64 1.40
N VAL A 208 -4.89 18.79 0.39
CA VAL A 208 -4.49 17.38 0.57
C VAL A 208 -3.14 17.26 1.26
N THR A 209 -2.13 18.02 0.81
CA THR A 209 -0.78 17.96 1.41
C THR A 209 -0.78 18.47 2.83
N LEU A 210 -1.47 19.59 3.13
CA LEU A 210 -1.62 20.09 4.49
C LEU A 210 -2.30 19.07 5.41
N PHE A 211 -3.34 18.40 4.90
CA PHE A 211 -3.99 17.32 5.64
C PHE A 211 -3.03 16.17 5.93
N ILE A 212 -2.29 15.70 4.93
CA ILE A 212 -1.32 14.60 5.06
C ILE A 212 -0.24 14.94 6.10
N PHE A 213 0.27 16.17 6.09
CA PHE A 213 1.28 16.61 7.07
C PHE A 213 0.79 16.54 8.51
N GLY A 214 -0.47 16.84 8.78
CA GLY A 214 -1.07 16.61 10.09
C GLY A 214 -1.35 15.13 10.35
N ALA A 215 -1.94 14.45 9.36
CA ALA A 215 -2.52 13.13 9.51
C ALA A 215 -1.49 12.01 9.70
N VAL A 216 -0.41 11.99 8.91
CA VAL A 216 0.58 10.89 8.94
C VAL A 216 1.28 10.73 10.29
N PRO A 217 1.88 11.77 10.90
CA PRO A 217 2.54 11.60 12.20
C PRO A 217 1.53 11.20 13.29
N MET A 218 0.32 11.74 13.22
CA MET A 218 -0.72 11.40 14.19
C MET A 218 -1.32 10.02 13.96
N SER A 219 -1.40 9.52 12.73
CA SER A 219 -1.83 8.14 12.47
C SER A 219 -0.82 7.12 12.94
N VAL A 220 0.48 7.45 12.89
CA VAL A 220 1.53 6.66 13.54
C VAL A 220 1.32 6.63 15.05
N LEU A 221 1.09 7.79 15.68
CA LEU A 221 0.84 7.86 17.12
C LEU A 221 -0.43 7.12 17.54
N GLY A 222 -1.51 7.27 16.77
CA GLY A 222 -2.77 6.55 16.98
C GLY A 222 -2.61 5.04 16.83
N ALA A 223 -1.89 4.59 15.79
CA ALA A 223 -1.60 3.17 15.58
C ALA A 223 -0.71 2.60 16.69
N PHE A 224 0.27 3.36 17.17
CA PHE A 224 1.08 2.95 18.31
C PHE A 224 0.22 2.81 19.57
N SER A 225 -0.70 3.76 19.79
CA SER A 225 -1.65 3.71 20.90
C SER A 225 -2.55 2.48 20.80
N PHE A 226 -3.09 2.17 19.63
CA PHE A 226 -3.88 0.96 19.37
C PHE A 226 -3.14 -0.31 19.82
N VAL A 227 -1.85 -0.44 19.54
CA VAL A 227 -1.07 -1.64 19.87
C VAL A 227 -0.79 -1.76 21.38
N LYS A 228 -0.80 -0.65 22.11
CA LYS A 228 -0.52 -0.61 23.56
C LYS A 228 -1.78 -0.74 24.42
N VAL A 229 -2.95 -0.40 23.88
CA VAL A 229 -4.20 -0.34 24.64
C VAL A 229 -4.78 -1.76 24.85
N PRO A 230 -5.24 -2.09 26.07
CA PRO A 230 -5.94 -3.36 26.36
C PRO A 230 -7.13 -3.61 25.43
N LYS A 231 -7.39 -4.89 25.11
CA LYS A 231 -8.38 -5.29 24.09
C LYS A 231 -9.81 -4.86 24.46
N GLU A 232 -10.15 -4.89 25.75
CA GLU A 232 -11.48 -4.53 26.26
C GLU A 232 -11.75 -3.03 26.11
N ILE A 233 -10.73 -2.21 26.38
CA ILE A 233 -10.77 -0.75 26.17
C ILE A 233 -10.90 -0.46 24.67
N LEU A 234 -10.20 -1.24 23.84
CA LEU A 234 -10.25 -1.09 22.40
C LEU A 234 -11.64 -1.40 21.82
N THR A 235 -12.27 -2.52 22.17
CA THR A 235 -13.61 -2.85 21.63
C THR A 235 -14.64 -1.78 22.00
N ARG A 236 -14.65 -1.38 23.27
CA ARG A 236 -15.57 -0.34 23.77
C ARG A 236 -15.28 1.02 23.16
N GLY A 237 -14.00 1.37 22.98
CA GLY A 237 -13.57 2.60 22.32
C GLY A 237 -14.03 2.67 20.87
N ILE A 238 -13.98 1.55 20.13
CA ILE A 238 -14.50 1.46 18.76
C ILE A 238 -16.02 1.67 18.74
N GLY A 239 -16.76 0.98 19.63
CA GLY A 239 -18.23 1.14 19.74
C GLY A 239 -18.64 2.58 20.07
N LEU A 240 -17.94 3.21 21.02
CA LEU A 240 -18.14 4.62 21.38
C LEU A 240 -17.86 5.55 20.19
N ALA A 241 -16.76 5.33 19.46
CA ALA A 241 -16.42 6.15 18.30
C ALA A 241 -17.50 6.09 17.20
N ILE A 242 -18.09 4.91 16.96
CA ILE A 242 -19.21 4.76 16.01
C ILE A 242 -20.44 5.56 16.47
N ILE A 243 -20.79 5.51 17.74
CA ILE A 243 -21.95 6.24 18.28
C ILE A 243 -21.73 7.74 18.29
N VAL A 244 -20.57 8.21 18.78
CA VAL A 244 -20.20 9.62 18.72
C VAL A 244 -20.28 10.11 17.28
N PHE A 245 -19.82 9.30 16.31
CA PHE A 245 -19.98 9.64 14.90
C PHE A 245 -21.46 9.79 14.49
N VAL A 246 -22.29 8.78 14.79
CA VAL A 246 -23.74 8.82 14.48
C VAL A 246 -24.39 10.09 15.06
N LEU A 247 -24.06 10.44 16.30
CA LEU A 247 -24.57 11.63 16.99
C LEU A 247 -24.08 12.93 16.32
N LEU A 248 -22.78 13.05 16.06
CA LEU A 248 -22.21 14.22 15.39
C LEU A 248 -22.84 14.46 14.01
N LYS A 249 -23.16 13.39 13.28
CA LYS A 249 -23.89 13.43 12.02
C LYS A 249 -25.35 13.85 12.22
N TYR A 250 -26.07 13.23 13.17
CA TYR A 250 -27.49 13.50 13.42
C TYR A 250 -27.72 14.96 13.80
N PHE A 251 -26.89 15.51 14.69
CA PHE A 251 -26.98 16.89 15.16
C PHE A 251 -26.33 17.92 14.23
N LYS A 252 -25.83 17.52 13.06
CA LYS A 252 -25.18 18.41 12.07
C LYS A 252 -24.05 19.28 12.66
N VAL A 253 -23.34 18.75 13.67
CA VAL A 253 -22.30 19.47 14.42
C VAL A 253 -21.02 19.63 13.59
N LEU A 254 -20.82 18.78 12.58
CA LEU A 254 -19.64 18.78 11.71
C LEU A 254 -19.68 19.91 10.66
N LYS A 255 -19.72 21.17 11.12
CA LYS A 255 -19.51 22.34 10.27
C LYS A 255 -18.08 22.84 10.46
N CYS A 256 -17.25 22.70 9.43
CA CYS A 256 -15.88 23.19 9.43
C CYS A 256 -15.77 24.42 8.53
N MET A 257 -15.01 25.44 8.96
CA MET A 257 -14.64 26.55 8.09
C MET A 257 -13.40 26.17 7.27
N PRO A 258 -13.42 26.30 5.94
CA PRO A 258 -12.28 25.92 5.11
C PRO A 258 -11.10 26.87 5.36
N SER A 259 -9.98 26.33 5.85
CA SER A 259 -8.72 27.06 5.97
C SER A 259 -7.52 26.12 5.95
N ASN A 260 -6.32 26.63 5.65
CA ASN A 260 -5.09 25.84 5.71
C ASN A 260 -4.87 25.25 7.11
N LYS A 261 -5.16 26.03 8.16
CA LYS A 261 -5.06 25.60 9.56
C LYS A 261 -6.07 24.51 9.87
N THR A 262 -7.30 24.63 9.36
CA THR A 262 -8.35 23.61 9.49
C THR A 262 -7.93 22.30 8.84
N MET A 263 -7.33 22.33 7.64
CA MET A 263 -6.87 21.11 6.97
C MET A 263 -5.73 20.42 7.73
N PHE A 264 -4.78 21.18 8.26
CA PHE A 264 -3.67 20.62 9.04
C PHE A 264 -4.13 20.02 10.37
N ILE A 265 -4.87 20.80 11.19
CA ILE A 265 -5.37 20.34 12.50
C ILE A 265 -6.39 19.22 12.33
N GLY A 266 -7.30 19.37 11.37
CA GLY A 266 -8.27 18.35 11.02
C GLY A 266 -7.60 17.06 10.54
N GLY A 267 -6.56 17.18 9.71
CA GLY A 267 -5.70 16.06 9.31
C GLY A 267 -5.10 15.35 10.52
N ALA A 268 -4.49 16.09 11.45
CA ALA A 268 -3.94 15.55 12.69
C ALA A 268 -4.96 14.79 13.54
N MET A 269 -6.17 15.35 13.71
CA MET A 269 -7.26 14.68 14.43
C MET A 269 -7.71 13.41 13.73
N VAL A 270 -7.95 13.47 12.41
CA VAL A 270 -8.39 12.32 11.61
C VAL A 270 -7.31 11.23 11.62
N GLY A 271 -6.04 11.62 11.48
CA GLY A 271 -4.90 10.72 11.56
C GLY A 271 -4.88 9.94 12.87
N PHE A 272 -4.90 10.66 14.00
CA PHE A 272 -4.90 10.05 15.33
C PHE A 272 -6.06 9.05 15.52
N ILE A 273 -7.29 9.50 15.26
CA ILE A 273 -8.49 8.67 15.42
C ILE A 273 -8.44 7.46 14.47
N SER A 274 -8.04 7.67 13.20
CA SER A 274 -7.89 6.59 12.22
C SER A 274 -6.85 5.55 12.63
N GLY A 275 -5.77 5.96 13.30
CA GLY A 275 -4.77 5.06 13.88
C GLY A 275 -5.27 4.31 15.10
N LEU A 276 -5.99 5.01 15.99
CA LEU A 276 -6.44 4.48 17.28
C LEU A 276 -7.63 3.51 17.14
N VAL A 277 -8.61 3.84 16.31
CA VAL A 277 -9.86 3.06 16.17
C VAL A 277 -10.06 2.50 14.77
N GLY A 278 -9.13 2.71 13.85
CA GLY A 278 -9.20 2.17 12.48
C GLY A 278 -10.08 2.96 11.51
N SER A 279 -10.83 3.96 11.97
CA SER A 279 -11.69 4.79 11.12
C SER A 279 -11.90 6.20 11.68
N ALA A 280 -11.77 7.20 10.80
CA ALA A 280 -12.12 8.60 11.09
C ALA A 280 -12.77 9.29 9.87
N GLY A 281 -13.25 8.48 8.92
CA GLY A 281 -13.70 8.91 7.59
C GLY A 281 -14.69 10.07 7.59
N PRO A 282 -15.71 10.11 8.46
CA PRO A 282 -16.69 11.20 8.42
C PRO A 282 -16.17 12.57 8.84
N ILE A 283 -15.19 12.62 9.74
CA ILE A 283 -14.53 13.89 10.09
C ILE A 283 -13.70 14.36 8.89
N GLY A 284 -12.97 13.44 8.25
CA GLY A 284 -12.27 13.71 6.98
C GLY A 284 -13.22 14.20 5.89
N ALA A 285 -14.38 13.54 5.75
CA ALA A 285 -15.42 13.93 4.82
C ALA A 285 -15.92 15.35 5.07
N ALA A 286 -16.24 15.70 6.31
CA ALA A 286 -16.69 17.03 6.68
C ALA A 286 -15.64 18.12 6.35
N LEU A 287 -14.36 17.82 6.57
CA LEU A 287 -13.25 18.73 6.24
C LEU A 287 -13.17 18.96 4.73
N PHE A 288 -13.17 17.90 3.91
CA PHE A 288 -13.08 18.05 2.46
C PHE A 288 -14.37 18.58 1.81
N LEU A 289 -15.55 18.28 2.36
CA LEU A 289 -16.81 18.88 1.92
C LEU A 289 -16.86 20.39 2.20
N SER A 290 -16.22 20.86 3.28
CA SER A 290 -16.14 22.30 3.57
C SER A 290 -15.39 23.11 2.50
N LEU A 291 -14.58 22.43 1.67
CA LEU A 291 -13.84 23.05 0.56
C LEU A 291 -14.69 23.24 -0.70
N ASN A 292 -15.96 22.79 -0.71
CA ASN A 292 -16.87 22.86 -1.86
C ASN A 292 -16.29 22.24 -3.14
N LEU A 293 -15.58 21.12 -3.00
CA LEU A 293 -14.99 20.42 -4.14
C LEU A 293 -16.07 19.69 -4.96
N PRO A 294 -15.88 19.56 -6.29
CA PRO A 294 -16.67 18.62 -7.08
C PRO A 294 -16.59 17.19 -6.52
N PRO A 295 -17.64 16.35 -6.64
CA PRO A 295 -17.70 15.03 -6.00
C PRO A 295 -16.49 14.13 -6.28
N VAL A 296 -16.03 14.08 -7.55
CA VAL A 296 -14.87 13.27 -7.95
C VAL A 296 -13.58 13.79 -7.31
N SER A 297 -13.39 15.12 -7.27
CA SER A 297 -12.25 15.76 -6.61
C SER A 297 -12.23 15.49 -5.11
N TYR A 298 -13.41 15.56 -4.47
CA TYR A 298 -13.60 15.25 -3.05
C TYR A 298 -13.24 13.79 -2.74
N ILE A 299 -13.83 12.82 -3.46
CA ILE A 299 -13.61 11.39 -3.24
C ILE A 299 -12.13 11.03 -3.47
N ALA A 300 -11.51 11.54 -4.53
CA ALA A 300 -10.11 11.28 -4.82
C ALA A 300 -9.16 11.91 -3.78
N SER A 301 -9.49 13.12 -3.30
CA SER A 301 -8.71 13.79 -2.25
C SER A 301 -8.76 13.02 -0.92
N GLU A 302 -9.96 12.58 -0.49
CA GLU A 302 -10.12 11.73 0.70
C GLU A 302 -9.32 10.44 0.55
N ALA A 303 -9.46 9.76 -0.60
CA ALA A 303 -8.79 8.51 -0.87
C ALA A 303 -7.26 8.63 -0.81
N VAL A 304 -6.67 9.69 -1.36
CA VAL A 304 -5.22 9.93 -1.28
C VAL A 304 -4.76 10.17 0.16
N THR A 305 -5.50 10.96 0.95
CA THR A 305 -5.15 11.13 2.36
C THR A 305 -5.28 9.84 3.16
N ALA A 306 -6.29 9.02 2.86
CA ALA A 306 -6.49 7.72 3.47
C ALA A 306 -5.34 6.76 3.12
N ILE A 307 -4.90 6.71 1.85
CA ILE A 307 -3.74 5.91 1.43
C ILE A 307 -2.51 6.24 2.28
N ALA A 308 -2.18 7.53 2.45
CA ALA A 308 -1.03 7.96 3.24
C ALA A 308 -1.13 7.51 4.71
N MET A 309 -2.32 7.64 5.32
CA MET A 309 -2.57 7.13 6.67
C MET A 309 -2.48 5.59 6.72
N HIS A 310 -3.07 4.86 5.77
CA HIS A 310 -3.06 3.40 5.80
C HIS A 310 -1.67 2.81 5.59
N ILE A 311 -0.84 3.41 4.73
CA ILE A 311 0.57 3.04 4.59
C ILE A 311 1.30 3.19 5.92
N SER A 312 1.24 4.39 6.52
CA SER A 312 1.94 4.66 7.79
C SER A 312 1.49 3.77 8.95
N LYS A 313 0.18 3.52 9.07
CA LYS A 313 -0.38 2.58 10.06
C LYS A 313 0.06 1.14 9.82
N THR A 314 0.10 0.70 8.57
CA THR A 314 0.53 -0.67 8.22
C THR A 314 1.96 -0.93 8.67
N VAL A 315 2.86 0.05 8.50
CA VAL A 315 4.25 -0.05 9.00
C VAL A 315 4.29 -0.24 10.52
N VAL A 316 3.48 0.52 11.27
CA VAL A 316 3.40 0.40 12.74
C VAL A 316 2.84 -0.97 13.14
N TYR A 317 1.72 -1.39 12.57
CA TYR A 317 1.12 -2.68 12.88
C TYR A 317 2.04 -3.84 12.51
N GLN A 318 2.74 -3.77 11.37
CA GLN A 318 3.75 -4.76 11.02
C GLN A 318 4.86 -4.85 12.07
N LYS A 319 5.38 -3.70 12.51
CA LYS A 319 6.49 -3.66 13.48
C LYS A 319 6.10 -4.21 14.86
N TYR A 320 4.92 -3.88 15.37
CA TYR A 320 4.57 -4.17 16.76
C TYR A 320 3.61 -5.36 16.94
N LEU A 321 2.80 -5.70 15.93
CA LEU A 321 1.89 -6.85 15.98
C LEU A 321 2.38 -8.03 15.12
N GLY A 322 3.23 -7.77 14.11
CA GLY A 322 3.64 -8.75 13.12
C GLY A 322 2.46 -9.18 12.24
N ILE A 323 2.16 -8.42 11.18
CA ILE A 323 1.07 -8.79 10.26
C ILE A 323 1.52 -10.05 9.50
N GLY A 324 1.09 -11.20 10.00
CA GLY A 324 1.37 -12.48 9.36
C GLY A 324 0.66 -12.61 8.01
N LEU A 325 1.11 -13.57 7.19
CA LEU A 325 0.55 -13.88 5.87
C LEU A 325 -0.97 -14.10 5.89
N TYR A 326 -1.51 -14.59 7.01
CA TYR A 326 -2.95 -14.76 7.21
C TYR A 326 -3.71 -13.43 7.18
N ALA A 327 -3.30 -12.45 7.98
CA ALA A 327 -3.94 -11.14 8.03
C ALA A 327 -3.75 -10.36 6.72
N LEU A 328 -2.55 -10.46 6.12
CA LEU A 328 -2.27 -9.91 4.80
C LEU A 328 -3.23 -10.51 3.75
N GLY A 329 -3.34 -11.84 3.71
CA GLY A 329 -4.19 -12.56 2.78
C GLY A 329 -5.66 -12.16 2.85
N ILE A 330 -6.23 -12.04 4.07
CA ILE A 330 -7.61 -11.56 4.25
C ILE A 330 -7.74 -10.11 3.79
N GLY A 331 -6.80 -9.24 4.15
CA GLY A 331 -6.81 -7.84 3.73
C GLY A 331 -6.78 -7.68 2.21
N LEU A 332 -5.93 -8.44 1.51
CA LEU A 332 -5.87 -8.46 0.05
C LEU A 332 -7.17 -8.99 -0.57
N PHE A 333 -7.72 -10.08 -0.04
CA PHE A 333 -8.98 -10.66 -0.48
C PHE A 333 -10.14 -9.67 -0.38
N MET A 334 -10.29 -9.02 0.77
CA MET A 334 -11.25 -7.96 0.97
C MET A 334 -10.98 -6.79 0.04
N GLY A 335 -9.73 -6.41 -0.17
CA GLY A 335 -9.32 -5.38 -1.12
C GLY A 335 -9.84 -5.63 -2.55
N VAL A 336 -9.77 -6.87 -3.04
CA VAL A 336 -10.35 -7.24 -4.34
C VAL A 336 -11.87 -6.99 -4.36
N ALA A 337 -12.58 -7.42 -3.32
CA ALA A 337 -14.01 -7.14 -3.18
C ALA A 337 -14.31 -5.63 -3.15
N MET A 338 -13.44 -4.85 -2.50
CA MET A 338 -13.57 -3.40 -2.41
C MET A 338 -13.37 -2.69 -3.76
N ILE A 339 -12.48 -3.18 -4.63
CA ILE A 339 -12.34 -2.66 -6.00
C ILE A 339 -13.66 -2.86 -6.75
N ALA A 340 -14.19 -4.09 -6.76
CA ALA A 340 -15.46 -4.41 -7.41
C ALA A 340 -16.63 -3.57 -6.86
N GLY A 341 -16.69 -3.43 -5.53
CA GLY A 341 -17.69 -2.62 -4.85
C GLY A 341 -17.60 -1.14 -5.22
N THR A 342 -16.40 -0.57 -5.27
CA THR A 342 -16.19 0.83 -5.67
C THR A 342 -16.68 1.10 -7.10
N LEU A 343 -16.39 0.18 -8.03
CA LEU A 343 -16.86 0.26 -9.42
C LEU A 343 -18.39 0.17 -9.52
N ALA A 344 -19.00 -0.75 -8.77
CA ALA A 344 -20.46 -0.89 -8.72
C ALA A 344 -21.13 0.33 -8.09
N GLY A 345 -20.57 0.82 -6.97
CA GLY A 345 -21.03 2.01 -6.25
C GLY A 345 -21.16 3.20 -7.18
N LYS A 346 -20.10 3.49 -7.96
CA LYS A 346 -20.09 4.56 -8.98
C LYS A 346 -21.37 4.57 -9.83
N LYS A 347 -21.82 3.39 -10.30
CA LYS A 347 -22.98 3.26 -11.19
C LYS A 347 -24.34 3.38 -10.47
N VAL A 348 -24.40 3.04 -9.20
CA VAL A 348 -25.65 3.04 -8.40
C VAL A 348 -25.98 4.44 -7.86
N ILE A 349 -24.95 5.26 -7.58
CA ILE A 349 -25.12 6.61 -7.00
C ILE A 349 -25.76 7.58 -7.97
N ASP A 350 -25.43 7.46 -9.26
CA ASP A 350 -25.94 8.37 -10.29
C ASP A 350 -27.49 8.41 -10.30
N ASN A 351 -28.14 7.38 -9.74
CA ASN A 351 -29.59 7.23 -9.71
C ASN A 351 -30.24 7.41 -8.32
N MET A 352 -29.49 7.71 -7.25
CA MET A 352 -30.03 7.76 -5.89
C MET A 352 -29.91 9.14 -5.24
N SER A 353 -31.00 9.65 -4.64
CA SER A 353 -30.96 10.96 -3.98
C SER A 353 -30.09 10.95 -2.72
N ASN A 354 -29.32 12.02 -2.50
CA ASN A 354 -28.40 12.18 -1.36
C ASN A 354 -29.08 11.94 0.00
N GLU A 355 -30.34 12.33 0.15
CA GLU A 355 -31.10 12.20 1.40
C GLU A 355 -31.39 10.72 1.74
N LYS A 356 -31.88 9.93 0.76
CA LYS A 356 -32.18 8.50 0.94
C LYS A 356 -30.90 7.73 1.28
N PHE A 357 -29.81 8.05 0.59
CA PHE A 357 -28.49 7.47 0.85
C PHE A 357 -28.01 7.73 2.28
N MET A 358 -28.09 8.98 2.72
CA MET A 358 -27.61 9.37 4.05
C MET A 358 -28.43 8.77 5.19
N LYS A 359 -29.73 8.57 4.99
CA LYS A 359 -30.63 7.91 5.94
C LYS A 359 -30.32 6.42 6.05
N PHE A 360 -30.12 5.72 4.93
CA PHE A 360 -29.73 4.30 4.90
C PHE A 360 -28.43 4.05 5.67
N VAL A 361 -27.36 4.80 5.36
CA VAL A 361 -26.06 4.67 6.03
C VAL A 361 -26.17 5.01 7.52
N GLY A 362 -27.00 5.99 7.89
CA GLY A 362 -27.24 6.35 9.29
C GLY A 362 -27.86 5.21 10.09
N ILE A 363 -28.93 4.58 9.58
CA ILE A 363 -29.59 3.45 10.25
C ILE A 363 -28.63 2.29 10.46
N LEU A 364 -27.89 1.92 9.40
CA LEU A 364 -26.95 0.79 9.44
C LEU A 364 -25.88 0.98 10.52
N LEU A 365 -25.28 2.17 10.60
CA LEU A 365 -24.23 2.49 11.57
C LEU A 365 -24.75 2.54 13.01
N THR A 366 -25.99 2.99 13.23
CA THR A 366 -26.62 2.99 14.56
C THR A 366 -26.81 1.56 15.07
N VAL A 367 -27.40 0.68 14.25
CA VAL A 367 -27.62 -0.74 14.60
C VAL A 367 -26.30 -1.42 14.96
N ILE A 368 -25.29 -1.22 14.11
CA ILE A 368 -23.95 -1.74 14.28
C ILE A 368 -23.29 -1.20 15.57
N GLY A 369 -23.37 0.11 15.83
CA GLY A 369 -22.75 0.75 16.99
C GLY A 369 -23.32 0.23 18.31
N PHE A 370 -24.65 0.10 18.41
CA PHE A 370 -25.29 -0.49 19.59
C PHE A 370 -24.89 -1.95 19.79
N GLN A 371 -24.82 -2.74 18.71
CA GLN A 371 -24.40 -4.12 18.78
C GLN A 371 -22.96 -4.26 19.31
N MET A 372 -22.04 -3.37 18.93
CA MET A 372 -20.68 -3.37 19.47
C MET A 372 -20.58 -2.92 20.92
N LEU A 373 -21.42 -1.97 21.36
CA LEU A 373 -21.40 -1.54 22.76
C LEU A 373 -21.95 -2.60 23.72
N ILE A 374 -23.01 -3.31 23.32
CA ILE A 374 -23.71 -4.25 24.20
C ILE A 374 -23.00 -5.60 24.26
N PHE A 375 -22.43 -6.05 23.14
CA PHE A 375 -21.88 -7.40 23.00
C PHE A 375 -20.35 -7.45 22.77
N GLY A 376 -19.66 -6.31 22.89
CA GLY A 376 -18.24 -6.16 22.56
C GLY A 376 -17.28 -6.16 23.75
#